data_AF-U9URY6-F1
#
_entry.id   AF-U9URY6-F1
#
_cell.length_a   1.000
_cell.length_b   1.000
_cell.length_c   1.000
_cell.angle_alpha   90.00
_cell.angle_beta   90.00
_cell.angle_gamma   90.00
#
_symmetry.space_group_name_H-M   'P 1'
#
loop_
_entity.id
_entity.type
_entity.pdbx_description
1 polymer ?
#
loop_
_entity_poly.entity_id
_entity_poly.type
_entity_poly.pdbx_seq_one_letter_code
_entity_poly.pdbx_strand_id
1 'polypeptide(L)'
;MSSLLPKPNSNLEFDEATQKELGKFLESENARMRLQQSIHTFTDLCWDKCINKISNKIDRGEETCLTNCVERFLDTSLFIVKRLEETRKNLS
;
A
#
# COMPACT_ATOMS: atom_id res chain seq x y z
N MET A 1 0.32 -5.95 14.19
CA MET A 1 1.64 -5.72 13.56
C MET A 1 2.30 -4.46 14.15
N SER A 2 2.53 -4.44 15.48
CA SER A 2 3.22 -3.34 16.20
C SER A 2 4.58 -3.76 16.75
N SER A 3 5.15 -4.87 16.27
CA SER A 3 6.24 -5.59 16.95
C SER A 3 7.55 -5.65 16.17
N LEU A 4 7.77 -4.79 15.18
CA LEU A 4 9.06 -4.66 14.49
C LEU A 4 9.78 -3.35 14.82
N LEU A 5 9.62 -2.84 16.05
CA LEU A 5 10.63 -1.95 16.61
C LEU A 5 11.86 -2.81 16.96
N PRO A 6 13.03 -2.57 16.35
CA PRO A 6 14.26 -3.18 16.83
C PRO A 6 14.43 -2.76 18.30
N LYS A 7 14.49 -3.73 19.21
CA LYS A 7 14.82 -3.44 20.62
C LYS A 7 16.21 -2.82 20.63
N PRO A 8 16.41 -1.62 21.19
CA PRO A 8 17.73 -1.02 21.28
C PRO A 8 18.59 -1.90 22.18
N ASN A 9 19.62 -2.52 21.60
CA ASN A 9 20.73 -3.04 22.38
C ASN A 9 21.49 -1.83 22.95
N SER A 10 21.73 -1.90 24.26
CA SER A 10 22.39 -0.91 25.10
C SER A 10 23.63 -0.27 24.46
N ASN A 11 23.63 1.06 24.39
CA ASN A 11 24.67 2.03 23.94
C ASN A 11 24.55 2.64 22.53
N LEU A 12 23.34 2.89 22.04
CA LEU A 12 23.08 3.92 21.02
C LEU A 12 22.05 4.91 21.58
N GLU A 13 22.53 5.86 22.38
CA GLU A 13 21.72 6.99 22.84
C GLU A 13 21.78 8.07 21.74
N PHE A 14 20.80 8.04 20.83
CA PHE A 14 20.66 9.08 19.82
C PHE A 14 20.17 10.36 20.50
N ASP A 15 20.75 11.50 20.15
CA ASP A 15 20.22 12.79 20.56
C ASP A 15 18.80 13.01 19.98
N GLU A 16 18.03 13.92 20.56
CA GLU A 16 16.64 14.17 20.18
C GLU A 16 16.49 14.53 18.69
N ALA A 17 17.46 15.24 18.11
CA ALA A 17 17.42 15.61 16.70
C ALA A 17 17.62 14.38 15.80
N THR A 18 18.58 13.51 16.14
CA THR A 18 18.81 12.24 15.44
C THR A 18 17.60 11.30 15.56
N GLN A 19 16.96 11.22 16.74
CA GLN A 19 15.75 10.40 16.91
C GLN A 19 14.59 10.90 16.03
N LYS A 20 14.43 12.23 15.91
CA LYS A 20 13.41 12.84 15.05
C LYS A 20 13.69 12.61 13.57
N GLU A 21 14.94 12.71 13.15
CA GLU A 21 15.36 12.43 11.78
C GLU A 21 15.12 10.96 11.42
N LEU A 22 15.54 10.04 12.29
CA LEU A 22 15.31 8.61 12.11
C LEU A 22 13.82 8.28 12.05
N GLY A 23 12.99 8.93 12.88
CA GLY A 23 11.54 8.78 12.83
C GLY A 23 10.96 9.13 11.47
N LYS A 24 11.37 10.27 10.89
CA LYS A 24 10.95 10.68 9.54
C LYS A 24 11.45 9.73 8.46
N PHE A 25 12.70 9.29 8.56
CA PHE A 25 13.28 8.33 7.63
C PHE A 25 12.48 7.02 7.63
N LEU A 26 12.22 6.45 8.81
CA LEU A 26 11.43 5.23 8.96
C LEU A 26 10.01 5.39 8.44
N GLU A 27 9.36 6.54 8.67
CA GLU A 27 8.03 6.80 8.12
C GLU A 27 8.02 6.79 6.59
N SER A 28 8.99 7.46 5.97
CA SER A 28 9.18 7.50 4.51
C SER A 28 9.43 6.10 3.93
N GLU A 29 10.35 5.33 4.52
CA GLU A 29 10.66 3.98 4.04
C GLU A 29 9.50 3.01 4.24
N ASN A 30 8.76 3.13 5.35
CA ASN A 30 7.54 2.34 5.56
C ASN A 30 6.46 2.69 4.54
N ALA A 31 6.27 3.97 4.21
CA ALA A 31 5.33 4.38 3.17
C ALA A 31 5.71 3.80 1.80
N ARG A 32 7.00 3.83 1.46
CA ARG A 32 7.53 3.22 0.23
C ARG A 32 7.29 1.71 0.20
N MET A 33 7.55 1.02 1.31
CA MET A 33 7.33 -0.42 1.41
C MET A 33 5.86 -0.79 1.22
N ARG A 34 4.94 -0.05 1.85
CA ARG A 34 3.49 -0.25 1.66
C ARG A 34 3.07 -0.04 0.20
N LEU A 35 3.62 0.98 -0.46
CA LEU A 35 3.36 1.21 -1.89
C LEU A 35 3.82 0.03 -2.73
N GLN A 36 5.02 -0.49 -2.50
CA GLN A 36 5.54 -1.65 -3.23
C GLN A 36 4.67 -2.90 -3.01
N GLN A 37 4.21 -3.14 -1.78
CA GLN A 37 3.28 -4.23 -1.48
C GLN A 37 1.96 -4.08 -2.24
N SER A 38 1.41 -2.85 -2.31
CA SER A 38 0.20 -2.58 -3.10
C SER A 38 0.44 -2.80 -4.60
N ILE A 39 1.59 -2.40 -5.12
CA ILE A 39 1.97 -2.66 -6.53
C ILE A 39 1.95 -4.16 -6.80
N HIS A 40 2.63 -4.97 -6.00
CA HIS A 40 2.62 -6.42 -6.16
C HIS A 40 1.20 -7.01 -6.09
N THR A 41 0.41 -6.57 -5.10
CA THR A 41 -0.98 -7.01 -4.95
C THR A 41 -1.81 -6.71 -6.19
N PHE A 42 -1.69 -5.51 -6.76
CA PHE A 42 -2.41 -5.12 -7.96
C PHE A 42 -1.89 -5.81 -9.21
N THR A 43 -0.58 -6.02 -9.31
CA THR A 43 0.01 -6.80 -10.40
C THR A 43 -0.58 -8.20 -10.41
N ASP A 44 -0.56 -8.92 -9.30
CA ASP A 44 -1.10 -10.29 -9.23
C ASP A 44 -2.61 -10.32 -9.53
N LEU A 45 -3.38 -9.46 -8.87
CA LEU A 45 -4.84 -9.43 -9.02
C LEU A 45 -5.28 -9.02 -10.42
N CYS A 46 -4.65 -8.02 -11.02
CA CYS A 46 -5.05 -7.50 -12.32
C CYS A 46 -4.47 -8.35 -13.46
N TRP A 47 -3.34 -9.04 -13.24
CA TRP A 47 -2.81 -10.00 -14.19
C TRP A 47 -3.84 -11.08 -14.50
N ASP A 48 -4.36 -11.76 -13.48
CA ASP A 48 -5.33 -12.85 -13.64
C ASP A 48 -6.66 -12.39 -14.26
N LYS A 49 -6.99 -11.09 -14.14
CA LYS A 49 -8.26 -10.53 -14.65
C LYS A 49 -8.16 -9.99 -16.07
N CYS A 50 -7.01 -9.44 -16.44
CA CYS A 50 -6.89 -8.63 -17.64
C CYS A 50 -6.01 -9.27 -18.71
N ILE A 51 -5.01 -10.07 -18.34
CA ILE A 51 -4.06 -10.63 -19.30
C ILE A 51 -4.56 -11.98 -19.78
N ASN A 52 -5.02 -12.01 -21.04
CA ASN A 52 -5.63 -13.21 -21.63
C ASN A 52 -4.68 -13.95 -22.58
N LYS A 53 -3.66 -13.25 -23.11
CA LYS A 53 -2.69 -13.82 -24.04
C LYS A 53 -1.30 -13.30 -23.74
N ILE A 54 -0.31 -14.18 -23.85
CA ILE A 54 1.09 -13.78 -23.74
C ILE A 54 1.57 -13.35 -25.13
N SER A 55 1.95 -12.09 -25.25
CA SER A 55 2.43 -11.47 -26.49
C SER A 55 3.65 -10.59 -26.19
N ASN A 56 4.32 -10.10 -27.23
CA ASN A 56 5.44 -9.17 -27.10
C ASN A 56 5.04 -7.76 -26.64
N LYS A 57 3.74 -7.48 -26.55
CA LYS A 57 3.16 -6.23 -26.08
C LYS A 57 1.80 -6.47 -25.45
N ILE A 58 1.45 -5.64 -24.48
CA ILE A 58 0.10 -5.50 -23.95
C ILE A 58 -0.75 -4.84 -25.05
N ASP A 59 -1.92 -5.41 -25.35
CA ASP A 59 -2.82 -4.78 -26.32
C ASP A 59 -3.66 -3.66 -25.68
N ARG A 60 -4.30 -2.81 -26.51
CA ARG A 60 -5.09 -1.67 -26.01
C ARG A 60 -6.24 -2.08 -25.09
N GLY A 61 -6.82 -3.27 -25.29
CA GLY A 61 -7.89 -3.80 -24.45
C GLY A 61 -7.36 -4.20 -23.08
N GLU A 62 -6.22 -4.88 -23.05
CA GLU A 62 -5.50 -5.24 -21.83
C GLU A 62 -5.02 -3.99 -21.07
N GLU A 63 -4.45 -2.98 -21.75
CA GLU A 63 -4.08 -1.69 -21.16
C GLU A 63 -5.27 -1.01 -20.49
N THR A 64 -6.41 -0.92 -21.20
CA THR A 64 -7.65 -0.33 -20.67
C THR A 64 -8.17 -1.14 -19.47
N CYS A 65 -8.11 -2.46 -19.54
CA CYS A 65 -8.52 -3.33 -18.44
C CYS A 65 -7.65 -3.11 -17.20
N LEU A 66 -6.33 -3.06 -17.35
CA LEU A 66 -5.39 -2.86 -16.24
C LEU A 66 -5.64 -1.54 -15.52
N THR A 67 -5.82 -0.44 -16.26
CA THR A 67 -6.17 0.88 -15.69
C THR A 67 -7.46 0.80 -14.89
N ASN A 68 -8.53 0.28 -15.49
CA ASN A 68 -9.82 0.12 -14.83
C ASN A 68 -9.75 -0.81 -13.62
N CYS A 69 -8.92 -1.86 -13.67
CA CYS A 69 -8.79 -2.84 -12.59
C CYS A 69 -8.26 -2.18 -11.32
N VAL A 70 -7.18 -1.40 -11.44
CA VAL A 70 -6.59 -0.68 -10.31
C VAL A 70 -7.53 0.41 -9.80
N GLU A 71 -8.07 1.25 -10.68
CA GLU A 71 -8.98 2.34 -10.31
C GLU A 71 -10.22 1.82 -9.56
N ARG A 72 -10.88 0.78 -10.09
CA ARG A 72 -12.08 0.21 -9.46
C ARG A 72 -11.77 -0.44 -8.11
N PHE A 73 -10.59 -1.04 -7.95
CA PHE A 73 -10.18 -1.58 -6.65
C PHE A 73 -10.01 -0.46 -5.62
N LEU A 74 -9.34 0.63 -5.99
CA LEU A 74 -9.13 1.78 -5.11
C LEU A 74 -10.44 2.45 -4.74
N ASP A 75 -11.33 2.70 -5.71
CA ASP A 75 -12.64 3.30 -5.49
C ASP A 75 -13.49 2.46 -4.54
N THR A 76 -13.54 1.15 -4.77
CA THR A 76 -14.31 0.23 -3.93
C THR A 76 -13.73 0.15 -2.53
N SER A 77 -12.40 0.09 -2.40
CA SER A 77 -11.72 0.06 -1.10
C SER A 77 -12.01 1.32 -0.29
N LEU A 78 -11.91 2.49 -0.92
CA LEU A 78 -12.21 3.77 -0.27
C LEU A 78 -13.69 3.87 0.13
N PHE A 79 -14.60 3.41 -0.74
CA PHE A 79 -16.03 3.35 -0.44
C PHE A 79 -16.31 2.49 0.79
N ILE A 80 -15.72 1.29 0.86
CA ILE A 80 -15.88 0.39 2.02
C ILE A 80 -15.36 1.05 3.29
N VAL A 81 -14.15 1.62 3.26
CA VAL A 81 -13.56 2.28 4.45
C VAL A 81 -14.46 3.42 4.93
N LYS A 82 -14.90 4.31 4.03
CA LYS A 82 -15.83 5.41 4.37
C LYS A 82 -17.10 4.88 5.03
N ARG A 83 -17.70 3.82 4.47
CA ARG A 83 -18.91 3.22 5.00
C ARG A 83 -18.71 2.62 6.40
N LEU A 84 -17.57 1.98 6.64
CA LEU A 84 -17.20 1.45 7.94
C LEU A 84 -17.00 2.58 8.97
N GLU A 85 -16.37 3.68 8.58
CA GLU A 85 -16.21 4.86 9.45
C GLU A 85 -17.54 5.51 9.83
N GLU A 86 -18.46 5.68 8.87
CA GLU A 86 -19.82 6.15 9.11
C GLU A 86 -20.56 5.25 10.09
N THR A 87 -20.50 3.93 9.85
CA THR A 87 -21.16 2.94 10.71
C THR A 87 -20.62 3.00 12.13
N ARG A 88 -19.29 3.12 12.29
CA ARG A 88 -18.65 3.28 13.60
C ARG A 88 -19.10 4.55 14.33
N LYS A 89 -19.24 5.68 13.64
CA LYS A 89 -19.71 6.95 14.23
C LYS A 89 -21.16 6.88 14.71
N ASN A 90 -22.00 6.10 14.04
CA ASN A 90 -23.40 5.94 14.44
C ASN A 90 -23.59 5.02 15.66
N LEU A 91 -22.54 4.27 16.03
CA LEU A 91 -22.53 3.38 17.20
C LEU A 91 -21.90 4.01 18.46
N SER A 92 -21.31 5.21 18.33
CA SER A 92 -20.73 5.99 19.44
C SER A 92 -21.64 7.13 19.83
#